data_AF-A0A165K5C1-F1
#
_entry.id   AF-A0A165K5C1-F1
#
_cell.length_a   1.000
_cell.length_b   1.000
_cell.length_c   1.000
_cell.angle_alpha   90.00
_cell.angle_beta   90.00
_cell.angle_gamma   90.00
#
_symmetry.space_group_name_H-M   'P 1'
#
loop_
_entity.id
_entity.type
_entity.pdbx_description
1 polymer ?
#
loop_
_entity_poly.entity_id
_entity_poly.type
_entity_poly.pdbx_seq_one_letter_code
_entity_poly.pdbx_strand_id
1 'polypeptide(L)'
;MVTRKSQCVKPLSNVEYGGLIGVIVACLASLTAVLIALVVVACRALRKRYCDVQGRQTLRKIFATHLDVYALCLLLECAVEAVGGILSIRWLGVDVAVQCSRICVIQGALKAFGMSGVQMYTLAIAVHTFLVIVAQWKPRKGFRLPIAVVFSGLLYRAMFFAIVALASKQHDTPPGPSIFEPTPLWCTISDEYRWFRVTMVYVWVGANTVISNVLYLVLFLYIRGNLVIDPNCIWRMRLRRAPPPTVRLDNECSMSCLSLKMLA
;
A
#
# COMPACT_ATOMS: atom_id res chain seq x y z
N MET A 1 -26.37 26.32 -13.76
CA MET A 1 -25.93 26.58 -12.38
C MET A 1 -26.51 25.50 -11.48
N VAL A 2 -25.73 24.48 -11.15
CA VAL A 2 -26.11 23.45 -10.17
C VAL A 2 -25.95 24.10 -8.79
N THR A 3 -27.04 24.20 -8.03
CA THR A 3 -27.02 24.83 -6.70
C THR A 3 -26.13 24.02 -5.75
N ARG A 4 -25.20 24.66 -5.03
CA ARG A 4 -24.21 24.00 -4.13
C ARG A 4 -24.82 23.01 -3.12
N LYS A 5 -26.12 23.17 -2.77
CA LYS A 5 -26.89 22.21 -1.94
C LYS A 5 -27.04 20.82 -2.57
N SER A 6 -27.03 20.74 -3.90
CA SER A 6 -27.10 19.48 -4.69
C SER A 6 -25.73 18.83 -4.96
N GLN A 7 -24.61 19.52 -4.68
CA GLN A 7 -23.29 18.88 -4.64
C GLN A 7 -23.08 18.08 -3.35
N CYS A 8 -23.70 18.51 -2.25
CA CYS A 8 -23.46 17.91 -0.94
C CYS A 8 -24.26 16.66 -0.62
N VAL A 9 -25.20 16.24 -1.46
CA VAL A 9 -25.93 14.99 -1.31
C VAL A 9 -25.89 14.25 -2.64
N LYS A 10 -25.29 13.06 -2.64
CA LYS A 10 -25.24 12.16 -3.80
C LYS A 10 -26.06 10.90 -3.50
N PRO A 11 -27.28 10.77 -4.03
CA PRO A 11 -28.07 9.57 -3.83
C PRO A 11 -27.40 8.37 -4.48
N LEU A 12 -27.49 7.19 -3.85
CA LEU A 12 -26.98 5.95 -4.40
C LEU A 12 -27.99 5.29 -5.33
N SER A 13 -27.53 4.85 -6.50
CA SER A 13 -28.26 3.89 -7.34
C SER A 13 -28.20 2.48 -6.73
N ASN A 14 -29.11 1.59 -7.14
CA ASN A 14 -29.12 0.19 -6.69
C ASN A 14 -27.80 -0.56 -6.98
N VAL A 15 -27.13 -0.22 -8.09
CA VAL A 15 -25.84 -0.82 -8.47
C VAL A 15 -24.73 -0.30 -7.54
N GLU A 16 -24.70 1.00 -7.26
CA GLU A 16 -23.74 1.60 -6.34
C GLU A 16 -23.94 1.11 -4.91
N TYR A 17 -25.20 0.90 -4.49
CA TYR A 17 -25.54 0.30 -3.21
C TYR A 17 -24.97 -1.12 -3.05
N GLY A 18 -25.17 -1.99 -4.06
CA GLY A 18 -24.58 -3.33 -4.08
C GLY A 18 -23.05 -3.29 -4.08
N GLY A 19 -22.46 -2.40 -4.88
CA GLY A 19 -21.00 -2.18 -4.92
C GLY A 19 -20.45 -1.72 -3.57
N LEU A 20 -21.17 -0.84 -2.87
CA LEU A 20 -20.76 -0.32 -1.57
C LEU A 20 -20.77 -1.40 -0.49
N ILE A 21 -21.77 -2.29 -0.49
CA ILE A 21 -21.80 -3.47 0.38
C ILE A 21 -20.57 -4.35 0.10
N GLY A 22 -20.27 -4.62 -1.17
CA GLY A 22 -19.09 -5.39 -1.57
C GLY A 22 -17.78 -4.79 -1.04
N VAL A 23 -17.61 -3.46 -1.16
CA VAL A 23 -16.46 -2.75 -0.60
C VAL A 23 -16.38 -2.90 0.92
N ILE A 24 -17.49 -2.75 1.64
CA ILE A 24 -17.51 -2.88 3.10
C ILE A 24 -17.10 -4.29 3.53
N VAL A 25 -17.66 -5.32 2.90
CA VAL A 25 -17.32 -6.73 3.19
C VAL A 25 -15.85 -6.99 2.90
N ALA A 26 -15.33 -6.53 1.77
CA ALA A 26 -13.91 -6.66 1.43
C ALA A 26 -13.01 -5.94 2.45
N CYS A 27 -13.37 -4.74 2.89
CA CYS A 27 -12.62 -4.01 3.91
C CYS A 27 -12.67 -4.69 5.28
N LEU A 28 -13.80 -5.27 5.69
CA LEU A 28 -13.90 -6.05 6.93
C LEU A 28 -13.04 -7.32 6.87
N ALA A 29 -13.10 -8.06 5.77
CA ALA A 29 -12.26 -9.24 5.55
C ALA A 29 -10.77 -8.88 5.54
N SER A 30 -10.40 -7.78 4.88
CA SER A 30 -9.02 -7.28 4.87
C SER A 30 -8.55 -6.86 6.26
N LEU A 31 -9.36 -6.10 6.99
CA LEU A 31 -9.02 -5.63 8.33
C LEU A 31 -8.84 -6.80 9.31
N THR A 32 -9.74 -7.78 9.27
CA THR A 32 -9.62 -8.99 10.09
C THR A 32 -8.35 -9.77 9.77
N ALA A 33 -8.03 -9.97 8.49
CA ALA A 33 -6.79 -10.62 8.07
C ALA A 33 -5.53 -9.86 8.56
N VAL A 34 -5.52 -8.54 8.43
CA VAL A 34 -4.41 -7.70 8.91
C VAL A 34 -4.27 -7.78 10.43
N LEU A 35 -5.37 -7.71 11.19
CA LEU A 35 -5.34 -7.82 12.65
C LEU A 35 -4.80 -9.18 13.09
N ILE A 36 -5.22 -10.27 12.45
CA ILE A 36 -4.68 -11.60 12.71
C ILE A 36 -3.17 -11.64 12.43
N ALA A 37 -2.72 -11.09 11.31
CA ALA A 37 -1.29 -11.04 10.97
C ALA A 37 -0.48 -10.25 12.02
N LEU A 38 -0.98 -9.08 12.44
CA LEU A 38 -0.34 -8.25 13.47
C LEU A 38 -0.28 -8.96 14.82
N VAL A 39 -1.36 -9.65 15.23
CA VAL A 39 -1.38 -10.46 16.45
C VAL A 39 -0.36 -11.59 16.36
N VAL A 40 -0.28 -12.31 15.23
CA VAL A 40 0.72 -13.37 15.04
C VAL A 40 2.14 -12.82 15.12
N VAL A 41 2.42 -11.68 14.49
CA VAL A 41 3.73 -11.00 14.55
C VAL A 41 4.06 -10.58 15.99
N ALA A 42 3.11 -9.96 16.70
CA ALA A 42 3.27 -9.55 18.09
C ALA A 42 3.50 -10.75 19.03
N CYS A 43 2.70 -11.80 18.92
CA CYS A 43 2.87 -13.03 19.70
C CYS A 43 4.22 -13.68 19.44
N ARG A 44 4.69 -13.74 18.18
CA ARG A 44 6.03 -14.26 17.85
C ARG A 44 7.12 -13.37 18.45
N ALA A 45 6.97 -12.05 18.44
CA ALA A 45 7.92 -11.12 19.02
C ALA A 45 8.00 -11.24 20.55
N LEU A 46 6.85 -11.38 21.21
CA LEU A 46 6.76 -11.61 22.65
C LEU A 46 7.36 -12.97 23.05
N ARG A 47 7.00 -14.06 22.35
CA ARG A 47 7.61 -15.39 22.57
C ARG A 47 9.12 -15.35 22.42
N LYS A 48 9.62 -14.63 21.42
CA LYS A 48 11.07 -14.45 21.25
C LYS A 48 11.68 -13.73 22.47
N ARG A 49 11.10 -12.60 22.90
CA ARG A 49 11.61 -11.88 24.09
C ARG A 49 11.61 -12.77 25.34
N TYR A 50 10.55 -13.55 25.52
CA TYR A 50 10.46 -14.50 26.63
C TYR A 50 11.54 -15.60 26.55
N CYS A 51 11.77 -16.20 25.38
CA CYS A 51 12.83 -17.19 25.19
C CYS A 51 14.25 -16.63 25.30
N ASP A 52 14.45 -15.36 24.90
CA ASP A 52 15.73 -14.66 25.02
C ASP A 52 16.08 -14.41 26.50
N VAL A 53 15.09 -14.01 27.31
CA VAL A 53 15.21 -13.92 28.78
C VAL A 53 15.52 -15.28 29.41
N GLN A 54 14.99 -16.37 28.86
CA GLN A 54 15.21 -17.73 29.35
C GLN A 54 16.44 -18.43 28.73
N GLY A 55 17.28 -17.71 27.97
CA GLY A 55 18.53 -18.24 27.40
C GLY A 55 18.36 -19.28 26.27
N ARG A 56 17.17 -19.41 25.68
CA ARG A 56 16.87 -20.41 24.63
C ARG A 56 16.94 -19.78 23.22
N GLN A 57 18.08 -19.88 22.55
CA GLN A 57 18.32 -19.27 21.23
C GLN A 57 17.83 -20.12 20.04
N THR A 58 16.53 -20.14 19.78
CA THR A 58 15.99 -20.87 18.59
C THR A 58 15.07 -20.05 17.69
N LEU A 59 14.62 -18.87 18.09
CA LEU A 59 13.63 -18.10 17.31
C LEU A 59 14.26 -17.08 16.35
N ARG A 60 13.95 -17.22 15.06
CA ARG A 60 14.33 -16.32 13.95
C ARG A 60 13.98 -14.85 14.28
N LYS A 61 14.86 -13.90 13.93
CA LYS A 61 14.61 -12.45 14.12
C LYS A 61 13.45 -12.02 13.21
N ILE A 62 12.38 -11.44 13.80
CA ILE A 62 11.15 -10.99 13.11
C ILE A 62 11.36 -9.70 12.29
N PHE A 63 12.40 -8.95 12.62
CA PHE A 63 12.91 -7.85 11.83
C PHE A 63 14.35 -8.19 11.49
N ALA A 64 14.56 -9.27 10.75
CA ALA A 64 15.90 -9.60 10.27
C ALA A 64 16.19 -8.84 8.98
N THR A 65 15.14 -8.57 8.20
CA THR A 65 15.25 -8.13 6.82
C THR A 65 14.64 -6.74 6.63
N HIS A 66 15.09 -6.04 5.59
CA HIS A 66 14.50 -4.75 5.23
C HIS A 66 13.04 -4.90 4.76
N LEU A 67 12.71 -6.07 4.19
CA LEU A 67 11.37 -6.42 3.73
C LEU A 67 10.36 -6.51 4.88
N ASP A 68 10.77 -7.02 6.06
CA ASP A 68 9.89 -7.15 7.22
C ASP A 68 9.34 -5.77 7.66
N VAL A 69 10.17 -4.73 7.58
CA VAL A 69 9.79 -3.35 7.94
C VAL A 69 8.78 -2.80 6.94
N TYR A 70 9.05 -2.94 5.63
CA TYR A 70 8.12 -2.47 4.60
C TYR A 70 6.79 -3.22 4.65
N ALA A 71 6.82 -4.53 4.89
CA ALA A 71 5.62 -5.35 5.02
C ALA A 71 4.78 -4.93 6.23
N LEU A 72 5.41 -4.62 7.36
CA LEU A 72 4.68 -4.10 8.53
C LEU A 72 4.02 -2.76 8.23
N CYS A 73 4.75 -1.82 7.61
CA CYS A 73 4.18 -0.54 7.21
C CYS A 73 3.02 -0.71 6.21
N LEU A 74 3.18 -1.58 5.22
CA LEU A 74 2.12 -1.94 4.27
C LEU A 74 0.86 -2.43 4.98
N LEU A 75 0.99 -3.36 5.95
CA LEU A 75 -0.14 -3.88 6.72
C LEU A 75 -0.86 -2.78 7.52
N LEU A 76 -0.09 -1.87 8.13
CA LEU A 76 -0.68 -0.74 8.88
C LEU A 76 -1.47 0.21 7.97
N GLU A 77 -0.95 0.53 6.78
CA GLU A 77 -1.68 1.37 5.82
C GLU A 77 -2.92 0.65 5.25
N CYS A 78 -2.85 -0.66 5.02
CA CYS A 78 -4.02 -1.46 4.65
C CYS A 78 -5.11 -1.40 5.73
N ALA A 79 -4.74 -1.39 7.02
CA ALA A 79 -5.71 -1.21 8.10
C ALA A 79 -6.35 0.18 8.06
N VAL A 80 -5.55 1.24 7.85
CA VAL A 80 -6.05 2.63 7.72
C VAL A 80 -7.01 2.76 6.53
N GLU A 81 -6.63 2.22 5.37
CA GLU A 81 -7.48 2.22 4.18
C GLU A 81 -8.78 1.43 4.42
N ALA A 82 -8.69 0.26 5.05
CA ALA A 82 -9.85 -0.57 5.36
C ALA A 82 -10.82 0.14 6.32
N VAL A 83 -10.32 0.87 7.32
CA VAL A 83 -11.17 1.69 8.21
C VAL A 83 -11.90 2.78 7.40
N GLY A 84 -11.22 3.49 6.51
CA GLY A 84 -11.87 4.42 5.57
C GLY A 84 -12.86 3.73 4.61
N GLY A 85 -12.62 2.46 4.30
CA GLY A 85 -13.55 1.51 3.69
C GLY A 85 -14.85 1.36 4.46
N ILE A 86 -14.73 0.90 5.70
CA ILE A 86 -15.83 0.51 6.58
C ILE A 86 -16.72 1.71 6.93
N LEU A 87 -16.16 2.92 7.05
CA LEU A 87 -16.96 4.15 7.28
C LEU A 87 -18.04 4.38 6.21
N SER A 88 -17.93 3.73 5.04
CA SER A 88 -18.97 3.75 4.02
C SER A 88 -20.31 3.16 4.48
N ILE A 89 -20.32 2.35 5.54
CA ILE A 89 -21.54 1.79 6.12
C ILE A 89 -22.56 2.88 6.52
N ARG A 90 -22.07 4.09 6.85
CA ARG A 90 -22.92 5.23 7.18
C ARG A 90 -23.84 5.62 6.02
N TRP A 91 -23.39 5.44 4.78
CA TRP A 91 -24.12 5.83 3.58
C TRP A 91 -25.22 4.82 3.20
N LEU A 92 -25.15 3.59 3.71
CA LEU A 92 -26.20 2.56 3.54
C LEU A 92 -27.38 2.75 4.51
N GLY A 93 -27.27 3.68 5.45
CA GLY A 93 -28.30 3.95 6.46
C GLY A 93 -29.40 4.91 5.98
N VAL A 94 -29.82 5.77 6.89
CA VAL A 94 -31.04 6.60 6.84
C VAL A 94 -31.30 7.33 5.52
N ASP A 95 -30.25 7.82 4.83
CA ASP A 95 -30.41 8.71 3.67
C ASP A 95 -30.09 8.03 2.32
N VAL A 96 -29.60 6.78 2.31
CA VAL A 96 -29.08 6.06 1.11
C VAL A 96 -28.32 7.00 0.15
N ALA A 97 -27.47 7.84 0.73
CA ALA A 97 -26.80 8.91 0.02
C ALA A 97 -25.49 9.27 0.72
N VAL A 98 -24.48 9.61 -0.08
CA VAL A 98 -23.22 10.17 0.42
C VAL A 98 -23.40 11.67 0.62
N GLN A 99 -23.14 12.15 1.83
CA GLN A 99 -23.38 13.55 2.18
C GLN A 99 -22.19 14.25 2.84
N CYS A 100 -22.07 15.56 2.59
CA CYS A 100 -21.13 16.46 3.27
C CYS A 100 -21.33 16.37 4.80
N SER A 101 -20.38 15.73 5.48
CA SER A 101 -20.42 15.55 6.93
C SER A 101 -19.01 15.40 7.48
N ARG A 102 -18.85 15.47 8.81
CA ARG A 102 -17.55 15.18 9.44
C ARG A 102 -17.07 13.76 9.12
N ILE A 103 -18.00 12.80 8.99
CA ILE A 103 -17.68 11.42 8.58
C ILE A 103 -17.11 11.40 7.17
N CYS A 104 -17.64 12.21 6.25
CA CYS A 104 -17.11 12.33 4.88
C CYS A 104 -15.66 12.81 4.86
N VAL A 105 -15.33 13.83 5.66
CA VAL A 105 -13.97 14.36 5.79
C VAL A 105 -13.01 13.30 6.35
N ILE A 106 -13.40 12.65 7.46
CA ILE A 106 -12.59 11.59 8.08
C ILE A 106 -12.39 10.42 7.11
N GLN A 107 -13.46 9.99 6.43
CA GLN A 107 -13.42 8.92 5.47
C GLN A 107 -12.46 9.22 4.31
N GLY A 108 -12.59 10.41 3.70
CA GLY A 108 -11.76 10.82 2.58
C GLY A 108 -10.29 10.95 2.98
N ALA A 109 -10.00 11.48 4.17
CA ALA A 109 -8.65 11.58 4.69
C ALA A 109 -8.01 10.20 4.92
N LEU A 110 -8.71 9.29 5.60
CA LEU A 110 -8.22 7.93 5.85
C LEU A 110 -7.98 7.15 4.56
N LYS A 111 -8.92 7.22 3.60
CA LYS A 111 -8.75 6.57 2.30
C LYS A 111 -7.57 7.13 1.52
N ALA A 112 -7.46 8.45 1.40
CA ALA A 112 -6.37 9.06 0.65
C ALA A 112 -5.00 8.78 1.30
N PHE A 113 -4.92 8.79 2.63
CA PHE A 113 -3.68 8.50 3.36
C PHE A 113 -3.29 7.02 3.26
N GLY A 114 -4.24 6.11 3.49
CA GLY A 114 -4.03 4.67 3.45
C GLY A 114 -3.68 4.19 2.03
N MET A 115 -4.51 4.52 1.03
CA MET A 115 -4.30 4.09 -0.36
C MET A 115 -2.94 4.54 -0.91
N SER A 116 -2.52 5.78 -0.60
CA SER A 116 -1.19 6.27 -0.99
C SER A 116 -0.07 5.52 -0.28
N GLY A 117 -0.21 5.24 1.02
CA GLY A 117 0.73 4.45 1.79
C GLY A 117 0.88 3.03 1.24
N VAL A 118 -0.23 2.35 0.96
CA VAL A 118 -0.25 0.98 0.43
C VAL A 118 0.53 0.88 -0.88
N GLN A 119 0.30 1.78 -1.83
CA GLN A 119 1.04 1.73 -3.11
C GLN A 119 2.50 2.12 -2.99
N MET A 120 2.85 3.05 -2.09
CA MET A 120 4.24 3.41 -1.85
C MET A 120 5.04 2.25 -1.24
N TYR A 121 4.51 1.59 -0.22
CA TYR A 121 5.21 0.45 0.40
C TYR A 121 5.22 -0.77 -0.53
N THR A 122 4.17 -0.98 -1.33
CA THR A 122 4.16 -2.02 -2.37
C THR A 122 5.25 -1.78 -3.41
N LEU A 123 5.42 -0.54 -3.88
CA LEU A 123 6.51 -0.19 -4.79
C LEU A 123 7.88 -0.37 -4.14
N ALA A 124 8.04 0.05 -2.88
CA ALA A 124 9.30 -0.12 -2.15
C ALA A 124 9.70 -1.60 -2.04
N ILE A 125 8.74 -2.48 -1.76
CA ILE A 125 8.95 -3.94 -1.74
C ILE A 125 9.31 -4.45 -3.14
N ALA A 126 8.59 -4.03 -4.18
CA ALA A 126 8.86 -4.44 -5.56
C ALA A 126 10.26 -4.02 -6.03
N VAL A 127 10.66 -2.79 -5.77
CA VAL A 127 12.01 -2.28 -6.10
C VAL A 127 13.07 -3.02 -5.30
N HIS A 128 12.87 -3.20 -3.99
CA HIS A 128 13.84 -3.89 -3.15
C HIS A 128 14.05 -5.34 -3.59
N THR A 129 12.96 -6.07 -3.82
CA THR A 129 13.02 -7.46 -4.30
C THR A 129 13.65 -7.55 -5.69
N PHE A 130 13.31 -6.64 -6.61
CA PHE A 130 13.92 -6.58 -7.93
C PHE A 130 15.44 -6.36 -7.85
N LEU A 131 15.91 -5.38 -7.07
CA LEU A 131 17.33 -5.11 -6.91
C LEU A 131 18.09 -6.30 -6.31
N VAL A 132 17.53 -6.95 -5.30
CA VAL A 132 18.18 -8.10 -4.65
C VAL A 132 18.23 -9.33 -5.56
N ILE A 133 17.15 -9.62 -6.28
CA ILE A 133 17.02 -10.86 -7.06
C ILE A 133 17.59 -10.71 -8.46
N VAL A 134 17.28 -9.63 -9.16
CA VAL A 134 17.68 -9.42 -10.55
C VAL A 134 19.03 -8.73 -10.61
N ALA A 135 19.20 -7.59 -9.93
CA ALA A 135 20.46 -6.85 -9.94
C ALA A 135 21.52 -7.46 -9.01
N GLN A 136 21.19 -8.56 -8.29
CA GLN A 136 22.07 -9.22 -7.32
C GLN A 136 22.66 -8.25 -6.27
N TRP A 137 21.96 -7.14 -6.02
CA TRP A 137 22.39 -6.12 -5.08
C TRP A 137 22.33 -6.67 -3.66
N LYS A 138 23.44 -6.53 -2.93
CA LYS A 138 23.50 -6.90 -1.51
C LYS A 138 23.20 -5.67 -0.67
N PRO A 139 22.04 -5.61 0.00
CA PRO A 139 21.72 -4.48 0.86
C PRO A 139 22.77 -4.35 1.97
N ARG A 140 23.12 -3.12 2.35
CA ARG A 140 23.99 -2.90 3.51
C ARG A 140 23.28 -3.45 4.75
N LYS A 141 24.02 -4.19 5.57
CA LYS A 141 23.55 -4.70 6.86
C LYS A 141 23.19 -3.53 7.77
N GLY A 142 21.91 -3.16 7.86
CA GLY A 142 21.42 -2.14 8.78
C GLY A 142 20.10 -1.48 8.37
N PHE A 143 19.27 -1.16 9.37
CA PHE A 143 17.93 -0.60 9.19
C PHE A 143 17.87 0.85 8.70
N ARG A 144 19.01 1.49 8.42
CA ARG A 144 19.03 2.90 7.99
C ARG A 144 18.30 3.11 6.67
N LEU A 145 18.47 2.19 5.71
CA LEU A 145 17.81 2.26 4.40
C LEU A 145 16.28 2.12 4.52
N PRO A 146 15.72 1.05 5.13
CA PRO A 146 14.27 0.93 5.25
C PRO A 146 13.65 2.04 6.10
N ILE A 147 14.32 2.49 7.17
CA ILE A 147 13.83 3.61 7.98
C ILE A 147 13.80 4.90 7.15
N ALA A 148 14.85 5.19 6.37
CA ALA A 148 14.88 6.38 5.52
C ALA A 148 13.77 6.38 4.46
N VAL A 149 13.50 5.22 3.82
CA VAL A 149 12.41 5.08 2.85
C VAL A 149 11.04 5.26 3.51
N VAL A 150 10.81 4.64 4.67
CA VAL A 150 9.56 4.80 5.42
C VAL A 150 9.35 6.24 5.86
N PHE A 151 10.38 6.86 6.43
CA PHE A 151 10.31 8.22 6.95
C PHE A 151 10.12 9.25 5.83
N SER A 152 10.86 9.13 4.72
CA SER A 152 10.66 9.99 3.55
C SER A 152 9.25 9.83 2.96
N GLY A 153 8.73 8.61 2.90
CA GLY A 153 7.37 8.37 2.43
C GLY A 153 6.28 8.94 3.35
N LEU A 154 6.49 8.89 4.67
CA LEU A 154 5.60 9.51 5.63
C LEU A 154 5.66 11.04 5.55
N LEU A 155 6.87 11.62 5.46
CA LEU A 155 7.07 13.06 5.32
C LEU A 155 6.45 13.61 4.04
N TYR A 156 6.61 12.94 2.91
CA TYR A 156 6.00 13.32 1.64
C TYR A 156 4.48 13.41 1.77
N ARG A 157 3.84 12.38 2.35
CA ARG A 157 2.39 12.36 2.56
C ARG A 157 1.95 13.43 3.56
N ALA A 158 2.63 13.56 4.70
CA ALA A 158 2.31 14.56 5.71
C ALA A 158 2.42 15.99 5.15
N MET A 159 3.47 16.27 4.39
CA MET A 159 3.67 17.55 3.70
C MET A 159 2.55 17.80 2.69
N PHE A 160 2.20 16.80 1.88
CA PHE A 160 1.11 16.93 0.91
C PHE A 160 -0.22 17.26 1.59
N PHE A 161 -0.60 16.54 2.65
CA PHE A 161 -1.81 16.82 3.42
C PHE A 161 -1.76 18.18 4.10
N ALA A 162 -0.60 18.61 4.60
CA ALA A 162 -0.43 19.95 5.17
C ALA A 162 -0.64 21.05 4.12
N ILE A 163 -0.10 20.89 2.91
CA ILE A 163 -0.30 21.85 1.81
C ILE A 163 -1.79 21.95 1.46
N VAL A 164 -2.48 20.82 1.33
CA VAL A 164 -3.94 20.81 1.04
C VAL A 164 -4.72 21.49 2.16
N ALA A 165 -4.37 21.24 3.43
CA ALA A 165 -5.02 21.87 4.57
C ALA A 165 -4.73 23.38 4.69
N LEU A 166 -3.57 23.85 4.23
CA LEU A 166 -3.24 25.28 4.16
C LEU A 166 -3.98 25.96 3.00
N ALA A 167 -3.99 25.33 1.83
CA ALA A 167 -4.72 25.82 0.66
C ALA A 167 -6.22 25.98 0.98
N SER A 168 -6.79 25.08 1.78
CA SER A 168 -8.19 25.21 2.18
C SER A 168 -8.47 26.37 3.12
N LYS A 169 -7.55 26.68 4.04
CA LYS A 169 -7.70 27.83 4.96
C LYS A 169 -7.65 29.16 4.23
N GLN A 170 -6.94 29.23 3.10
CA GLN A 170 -6.84 30.45 2.31
C GLN A 170 -8.15 30.78 1.57
N HIS A 171 -9.05 29.79 1.45
CA HIS A 171 -10.41 29.94 0.91
C HIS A 171 -11.49 30.03 2.01
N ASP A 172 -11.12 30.26 3.28
CA ASP A 172 -12.04 30.46 4.43
C ASP A 172 -12.77 31.82 4.41
N THR A 173 -13.26 32.27 3.24
CA THR A 173 -14.40 33.20 3.22
C THR A 173 -15.67 32.36 3.26
N PRO A 174 -16.52 32.46 4.30
CA PRO A 174 -17.80 31.77 4.28
C PRO A 174 -18.62 32.23 3.07
N PRO A 175 -19.11 31.33 2.20
CA PRO A 175 -19.08 29.87 2.30
C PRO A 175 -17.88 29.28 1.52
N GLY A 176 -16.82 28.86 2.20
CA GLY A 176 -15.69 28.20 1.57
C GLY A 176 -16.04 26.76 1.15
N PRO A 177 -15.41 26.22 0.10
CA PRO A 177 -15.58 24.82 -0.32
C PRO A 177 -14.97 23.84 0.70
N SER A 178 -15.66 22.73 0.97
CA SER A 178 -15.08 21.67 1.81
C SER A 178 -13.91 20.99 1.11
N ILE A 179 -12.85 20.65 1.86
CA ILE A 179 -11.68 19.91 1.35
C ILE A 179 -12.07 18.59 0.70
N PHE A 180 -13.05 17.91 1.30
CA PHE A 180 -13.59 16.65 0.81
C PHE A 180 -15.04 16.84 0.34
N GLU A 181 -15.36 16.23 -0.79
CA GLU A 181 -16.67 16.25 -1.44
C GLU A 181 -17.18 14.81 -1.61
N PRO A 182 -18.50 14.57 -1.47
CA PRO A 182 -19.09 13.26 -1.72
C PRO A 182 -19.01 12.88 -3.21
N THR A 183 -18.49 11.68 -3.46
CA THR A 183 -18.65 10.93 -4.72
C THR A 183 -19.67 9.82 -4.49
N PRO A 184 -20.25 9.22 -5.54
CA PRO A 184 -21.30 8.19 -5.39
C PRO A 184 -20.95 7.03 -4.44
N LEU A 185 -19.68 6.70 -4.26
CA LEU A 185 -19.25 5.54 -3.44
C LEU A 185 -18.50 5.93 -2.15
N TRP A 186 -17.88 7.09 -2.09
CA TRP A 186 -17.08 7.53 -0.93
C TRP A 186 -16.84 9.03 -0.96
N CYS A 187 -16.09 9.56 0.01
CA CYS A 187 -15.65 10.94 0.00
C CYS A 187 -14.23 11.09 -0.54
N THR A 188 -14.00 12.03 -1.45
CA THR A 188 -12.69 12.30 -2.05
C THR A 188 -12.38 13.80 -1.98
N ILE A 189 -11.17 14.18 -2.39
CA ILE A 189 -10.77 15.59 -2.46
C ILE A 189 -11.69 16.34 -3.44
N SER A 190 -12.20 17.49 -3.02
CA SER A 190 -13.14 18.31 -3.79
C SER A 190 -12.62 18.64 -5.19
N ASP A 191 -13.53 18.78 -6.16
CA ASP A 191 -13.22 19.18 -7.53
C ASP A 191 -12.55 20.57 -7.61
N GLU A 192 -12.73 21.43 -6.61
CA GLU A 192 -12.06 22.74 -6.54
C GLU A 192 -10.54 22.59 -6.38
N TYR A 193 -10.10 21.51 -5.74
CA TYR A 193 -8.71 21.12 -5.59
C TYR A 193 -8.31 20.05 -6.62
N ARG A 194 -8.86 20.13 -7.85
CA ARG A 194 -8.63 19.14 -8.92
C ARG A 194 -7.15 18.83 -9.15
N TRP A 195 -6.29 19.85 -9.14
CA TRP A 195 -4.85 19.65 -9.32
C TRP A 195 -4.23 18.76 -8.24
N PHE A 196 -4.62 18.96 -6.98
CA PHE A 196 -4.18 18.14 -5.86
C PHE A 196 -4.74 16.72 -5.97
N ARG A 197 -6.02 16.57 -6.31
CA ARG A 197 -6.63 15.25 -6.52
C ARG A 197 -5.96 14.47 -7.65
N VAL A 198 -5.74 15.10 -8.80
CA VAL A 198 -5.10 14.49 -9.97
C VAL A 198 -3.69 14.04 -9.63
N THR A 199 -2.91 14.92 -9.02
CA THR A 199 -1.52 14.62 -8.68
C THR A 199 -1.41 13.46 -7.68
N MET A 200 -2.20 13.48 -6.61
CA MET A 200 -2.12 12.47 -5.57
C MET A 200 -2.70 11.12 -5.99
N VAL A 201 -3.93 11.12 -6.50
CA VAL A 201 -4.67 9.87 -6.75
C VAL A 201 -4.31 9.28 -8.11
N TYR A 202 -4.17 10.10 -9.15
CA TYR A 202 -4.01 9.58 -10.50
C TYR A 202 -2.54 9.47 -10.89
N VAL A 203 -1.75 10.50 -10.62
CA VAL A 203 -0.32 10.48 -10.96
C VAL A 203 0.46 9.63 -9.96
N TRP A 204 0.38 9.93 -8.67
CA TRP A 204 1.22 9.26 -7.67
C TRP A 204 0.78 7.81 -7.40
N VAL A 205 -0.45 7.60 -6.95
CA VAL A 205 -0.98 6.25 -6.67
C VAL A 205 -1.02 5.41 -7.96
N GLY A 206 -1.44 6.00 -9.09
CA GLY A 206 -1.46 5.33 -10.38
C GLY A 206 -0.07 4.91 -10.87
N ALA A 207 0.92 5.82 -10.85
CA ALA A 207 2.29 5.48 -11.26
C ALA A 207 2.90 4.39 -10.36
N ASN A 208 2.75 4.50 -9.03
CA ASN A 208 3.24 3.47 -8.12
C ASN A 208 2.61 2.10 -8.40
N THR A 209 1.32 2.08 -8.72
CA THR A 209 0.60 0.86 -9.10
C THR A 209 1.16 0.26 -10.38
N VAL A 210 1.31 1.05 -11.44
CA VAL A 210 1.81 0.57 -12.74
C VAL A 210 3.25 0.08 -12.62
N ILE A 211 4.12 0.85 -11.98
CA ILE A 211 5.55 0.51 -11.84
C ILE A 211 5.71 -0.76 -11.01
N SER A 212 5.01 -0.89 -9.88
CA SER A 212 5.10 -2.09 -9.04
C SER A 212 4.59 -3.34 -9.76
N ASN A 213 3.49 -3.24 -10.53
CA ASN A 213 2.99 -4.34 -11.35
C ASN A 213 4.00 -4.77 -12.41
N VAL A 214 4.60 -3.81 -13.14
CA VAL A 214 5.64 -4.12 -14.14
C VAL A 214 6.85 -4.81 -13.50
N LEU A 215 7.32 -4.33 -12.35
CA LEU A 215 8.44 -4.94 -11.63
C LEU A 215 8.12 -6.37 -11.19
N TYR A 216 6.91 -6.63 -10.66
CA TYR A 216 6.51 -7.98 -10.29
C TYR A 216 6.35 -8.92 -11.49
N LEU A 217 5.86 -8.41 -12.63
CA LEU A 217 5.79 -9.19 -13.88
C LEU A 217 7.19 -9.59 -14.37
N VAL A 218 8.14 -8.65 -14.38
CA VAL A 218 9.54 -8.92 -14.75
C VAL A 218 10.16 -9.93 -13.78
N LEU A 219 9.93 -9.76 -12.47
CA LEU A 219 10.43 -10.67 -11.44
C LEU A 219 9.85 -12.09 -11.62
N PHE A 220 8.57 -12.20 -11.93
CA PHE A 220 7.90 -13.48 -12.21
C PHE A 220 8.53 -14.21 -13.41
N LEU A 221 8.76 -13.49 -14.52
CA LEU A 221 9.40 -14.06 -15.71
C LEU A 221 10.86 -14.46 -15.44
N TYR A 222 11.58 -13.68 -14.64
CA TYR A 222 12.96 -13.98 -14.23
C TYR A 222 13.03 -15.26 -13.38
N ILE A 223 12.19 -15.39 -12.35
CA ILE A 223 12.17 -16.57 -11.47
C ILE A 223 11.77 -17.84 -12.24
N ARG A 224 10.89 -17.74 -13.25
CA ARG A 224 10.52 -18.86 -14.13
C ARG A 224 11.62 -19.28 -15.09
N GLY A 225 12.72 -18.51 -15.20
CA GLY A 225 13.79 -18.74 -16.16
C GLY A 225 13.41 -18.36 -17.60
N ASN A 226 12.26 -17.69 -17.81
CA ASN A 226 11.85 -17.17 -19.11
C ASN A 226 12.60 -15.90 -19.50
N LEU A 227 13.20 -15.22 -18.52
CA LEU A 227 13.89 -13.95 -18.69
C LEU A 227 15.28 -14.05 -18.08
N VAL A 228 16.30 -13.92 -18.93
CA VAL A 228 17.69 -13.78 -18.49
C VAL A 228 18.05 -12.31 -18.56
N ILE A 229 18.49 -11.75 -17.43
CA ILE A 229 18.92 -10.36 -17.30
C ILE A 229 20.39 -10.38 -16.92
N ASP A 230 21.22 -9.72 -17.72
CA ASP A 230 22.64 -9.57 -17.39
C ASP A 230 22.78 -8.62 -16.19
N PRO A 231 23.44 -9.02 -15.09
CA PRO A 231 23.53 -8.22 -13.87
C PRO A 231 24.31 -6.91 -14.07
N ASN A 232 25.18 -6.85 -15.07
CA ASN A 232 25.96 -5.66 -15.42
C ASN A 232 25.20 -4.68 -16.33
N CYS A 233 24.19 -5.16 -17.07
CA CYS A 233 23.40 -4.36 -18.01
C CYS A 233 21.92 -4.74 -17.91
N ILE A 234 21.20 -4.15 -16.95
CA ILE A 234 19.80 -4.46 -16.62
C ILE A 234 18.87 -4.29 -17.85
N TRP A 235 19.22 -3.41 -18.79
CA TRP A 235 18.47 -3.15 -20.02
C TRP A 235 18.57 -4.27 -21.06
N ARG A 236 19.55 -5.17 -20.95
CA ARG A 236 19.74 -6.29 -21.89
C ARG A 236 18.88 -7.48 -21.44
N MET A 237 17.58 -7.38 -21.70
CA MET A 237 16.63 -8.44 -21.41
C MET A 237 16.58 -9.44 -22.57
N ARG A 238 16.84 -10.72 -22.29
CA ARG A 238 16.68 -11.80 -23.28
C ARG A 238 15.56 -12.73 -22.85
N LEU A 239 14.48 -12.75 -23.63
CA LEU A 239 13.41 -13.73 -23.48
C LEU A 239 13.91 -15.08 -24.03
N ARG A 240 13.87 -16.11 -23.19
CA ARG A 240 14.01 -17.52 -23.61
C ARG A 240 12.71 -18.24 -23.32
N ARG A 241 12.32 -19.19 -24.16
CA ARG A 241 11.31 -20.17 -23.76
C ARG A 241 11.88 -20.99 -22.60
N ALA A 242 11.11 -21.16 -21.53
CA ALA A 242 11.49 -22.01 -20.41
C ALA A 242 12.06 -23.34 -20.95
N PRO A 243 13.27 -23.75 -20.51
CA PRO A 243 13.69 -25.11 -20.76
C PRO A 243 12.65 -26.08 -20.18
N PRO A 244 12.41 -27.25 -20.81
CA PRO A 244 11.57 -28.29 -20.20
C PRO A 244 12.09 -28.61 -18.79
N PRO A 245 11.24 -29.07 -17.86
CA PRO A 245 11.65 -29.32 -16.47
C PRO A 245 12.78 -30.36 -16.46
N THR A 246 14.02 -29.89 -16.41
CA THR A 246 15.19 -30.75 -16.27
C THR A 246 15.17 -31.30 -14.86
N VAL A 247 14.97 -32.62 -14.75
CA VAL A 247 15.31 -33.40 -13.56
C VAL A 247 16.75 -33.05 -13.20
N ARG A 248 16.96 -32.33 -12.08
CA ARG A 248 18.30 -32.04 -11.57
C ARG A 248 18.90 -33.34 -11.04
N LEU A 249 19.77 -33.96 -11.82
CA LEU A 249 20.89 -34.73 -11.29
C LEU A 249 22.02 -33.75 -10.98
N ASP A 250 22.47 -33.83 -9.74
CA ASP A 250 23.72 -33.37 -9.13
C ASP A 250 24.03 -31.86 -8.99
N ASN A 251 24.06 -31.48 -7.71
CA ASN A 251 25.07 -30.65 -7.05
C ASN A 251 25.37 -29.26 -7.63
N GLU A 252 24.53 -28.30 -7.27
CA GLU A 252 24.88 -27.16 -6.40
C GLU A 252 23.83 -26.03 -6.51
N CYS A 253 23.47 -25.48 -5.35
CA CYS A 253 22.68 -24.27 -5.13
C CYS A 253 21.26 -24.21 -5.75
N SER A 254 20.27 -24.83 -5.08
CA SER A 254 18.84 -24.73 -5.41
C SER A 254 18.07 -24.04 -4.29
N MET A 255 17.48 -22.86 -4.57
CA MET A 255 16.57 -22.05 -3.72
C MET A 255 17.05 -21.57 -2.34
N SER A 256 17.86 -22.33 -1.61
CA SER A 256 18.28 -22.02 -0.24
C SER A 256 19.11 -20.72 -0.19
N CYS A 257 20.05 -20.53 -1.11
CA CYS A 257 20.85 -19.30 -1.18
C CYS A 257 20.06 -18.04 -1.56
N LEU A 258 18.98 -18.17 -2.36
CA LEU A 258 18.16 -17.02 -2.72
C LEU A 258 17.31 -16.57 -1.51
N SER A 259 16.79 -17.54 -0.76
CA SER A 259 16.12 -17.26 0.52
C SER A 259 17.09 -16.69 1.58
N LEU A 260 18.35 -17.14 1.59
CA LEU A 260 19.38 -16.62 2.48
C LEU A 260 19.81 -15.19 2.11
N LYS A 261 19.84 -14.84 0.81
CA LYS A 261 20.12 -13.49 0.33
C LYS A 261 19.00 -12.50 0.65
N MET A 262 17.75 -12.96 0.73
CA MET A 262 16.66 -12.12 1.26
C MET A 262 16.74 -11.94 2.78
N LEU A 263 17.55 -12.74 3.48
CA LEU A 263 17.68 -12.75 4.94
C LEU A 263 18.90 -12.01 5.49
N ALA A 264 19.84 -11.63 4.63
CA ALA A 264 21.13 -11.02 4.97
C ALA A 264 21.19 -9.55 4.58
#